data_AF-E2A1B8-F1
#
_entry.id   AF-E2A1B8-F1
#
_cell.length_a   1.000
_cell.length_b   1.000
_cell.length_c   1.000
_cell.angle_alpha   90.00
_cell.angle_beta   90.00
_cell.angle_gamma   90.00
#
_symmetry.space_group_name_H-M   'P 1'
#
loop_
_entity.id
_entity.type
_entity.pdbx_description
1 polymer ?
#
loop_
_entity_poly.entity_id
_entity_poly.type
_entity_poly.pdbx_seq_one_letter_code
_entity_poly.pdbx_strand_id
1 'polypeptide(L)' 'KLHELCLELIPHPPYSLDLVPCEFLLFPNLKICFDGKKFSLNEEVVAVNKYFASFKTTYFSDGIKKLEIRWTN' A
#
# COMPACT_ATOMS: atom_id res chain seq x y z
N LYS A 1 19.89 7.79 -11.69
CA LYS A 1 19.64 6.33 -11.47
C LYS A 1 19.56 6.07 -9.96
N LEU A 2 18.83 5.04 -9.47
CA LEU A 2 18.58 4.80 -8.02
C LEU A 2 19.84 4.83 -7.13
N HIS A 3 21.01 4.45 -7.67
CA HIS A 3 22.29 4.50 -6.95
C HIS A 3 22.75 5.91 -6.55
N GLU A 4 22.29 6.96 -7.23
CA GLU A 4 22.57 8.36 -6.88
C GLU A 4 21.81 8.80 -5.61
N LEU A 5 20.76 8.06 -5.24
CA LEU A 5 19.92 8.34 -4.07
C LEU A 5 20.34 7.51 -2.84
N CYS A 6 21.41 6.70 -2.94
CA CYS A 6 21.86 5.78 -1.90
C CYS A 6 20.76 4.84 -1.35
N LEU A 7 19.78 4.50 -2.19
CA LEU A 7 18.71 3.58 -1.84
C LEU A 7 19.17 2.14 -2.09
N GLU A 8 18.99 1.27 -1.10
CA GLU A 8 19.19 -0.16 -1.25
C GLU A 8 18.03 -0.77 -2.06
N LEU A 9 18.38 -1.55 -3.08
CA LEU A 9 17.41 -2.26 -3.89
C LEU A 9 17.15 -3.65 -3.31
N ILE A 10 15.93 -3.88 -2.82
CA ILE A 10 15.52 -5.19 -2.34
C ILE A 10 15.17 -6.08 -3.56
N PRO A 11 15.74 -7.30 -3.66
CA PRO A 11 15.40 -8.21 -4.75
C PRO A 11 13.93 -8.63 -4.66
N HIS A 12 13.17 -8.44 -5.73
CA HIS A 12 11.75 -8.80 -5.80
C HIS A 12 11.52 -9.86 -6.87
N PRO A 13 10.92 -11.02 -6.54
CA PRO A 13 10.62 -12.06 -7.52
C PRO A 13 9.58 -11.58 -8.56
N PRO A 14 9.64 -12.07 -9.81
CA PRO A 14 8.65 -11.73 -10.83
C PRO A 14 7.24 -12.16 -10.40
N TYR A 15 6.24 -11.30 -10.63
CA TYR A 15 4.81 -11.58 -10.41
C TYR A 15 4.39 -11.91 -8.96
N SER A 16 5.20 -11.61 -7.95
CA SER A 16 4.89 -11.86 -6.53
C SER A 16 4.09 -10.74 -5.88
N LEU A 17 2.81 -10.66 -6.26
CA LEU A 17 1.88 -9.65 -5.75
C LEU A 17 1.64 -9.77 -4.23
N ASP A 18 1.80 -10.99 -3.70
CA ASP A 18 1.72 -11.35 -2.29
C ASP A 18 2.84 -10.76 -1.43
N LEU A 19 3.97 -10.38 -2.04
CA LEU A 19 5.11 -9.73 -1.40
C LEU A 19 5.08 -8.20 -1.53
N VAL A 20 4.05 -7.63 -2.16
CA VAL A 20 3.89 -6.18 -2.31
C VAL A 20 2.87 -5.66 -1.30
N PRO A 21 3.28 -4.87 -0.29
CA PRO A 21 2.35 -4.31 0.70
C PRO A 21 1.22 -3.50 0.10
N CYS A 22 1.47 -2.78 -1.00
CA CYS A 22 0.43 -2.04 -1.70
C CYS A 22 -0.69 -2.97 -2.19
N GLU A 23 -0.34 -4.16 -2.67
CA GLU A 23 -1.26 -5.08 -3.32
C GLU A 23 -2.01 -5.97 -2.33
N PHE A 24 -1.37 -6.44 -1.25
CA PHE A 24 -2.06 -7.28 -0.27
C PHE A 24 -2.72 -6.48 0.88
N LEU A 25 -2.35 -5.22 1.08
CA LEU A 25 -2.86 -4.38 2.18
C LEU A 25 -3.56 -3.12 1.67
N LEU A 26 -2.88 -2.25 0.94
CA LEU A 26 -3.42 -0.91 0.68
C LEU A 26 -4.59 -0.92 -0.30
N PHE A 27 -4.38 -1.44 -1.52
CA PHE A 27 -5.40 -1.40 -2.57
C PHE A 27 -6.66 -2.22 -2.26
N PRO A 28 -6.58 -3.43 -1.66
CA PRO A 28 -7.78 -4.17 -1.30
C PRO A 28 -8.65 -3.40 -0.30
N ASN A 29 -8.04 -2.83 0.74
CA ASN A 29 -8.78 -2.08 1.76
C ASN A 29 -9.33 -0.75 1.22
N LEU A 30 -8.58 -0.09 0.33
CA LEU A 30 -9.03 1.12 -0.34
C LEU A 30 -10.23 0.82 -1.26
N LYS A 31 -10.15 -0.26 -2.03
CA LYS A 31 -11.23 -0.71 -2.92
C LYS A 31 -12.50 -1.01 -2.14
N ILE A 32 -12.40 -1.72 -1.01
CA ILE A 32 -13.54 -1.97 -0.11
C ILE A 32 -14.10 -0.64 0.42
N CYS A 33 -13.24 0.30 0.82
CA CYS A 33 -13.69 1.58 1.36
C CYS A 33 -14.43 2.44 0.32
N PHE A 34 -14.03 2.36 -0.94
CA PHE A 34 -14.59 3.15 -2.03
C PHE A 34 -15.56 2.39 -2.93
N ASP A 35 -15.86 1.14 -2.59
CA ASP A 35 -16.80 0.35 -3.36
C ASP A 35 -18.17 1.03 -3.43
N GLY A 36 -18.72 1.11 -4.64
CA GLY A 36 -20.00 1.79 -4.91
C GLY A 36 -20.00 3.32 -4.78
N LYS A 37 -18.89 3.96 -4.39
CA LYS A 37 -18.81 5.43 -4.33
C LYS A 37 -18.55 6.00 -5.73
N LYS A 38 -19.32 7.03 -6.08
CA LYS A 38 -19.07 7.85 -7.27
C LYS A 38 -18.50 9.18 -6.81
N PHE A 39 -17.32 9.53 -7.30
CA PHE A 39 -16.71 10.81 -7.04
C PHE A 39 -16.96 11.74 -8.21
N SER A 40 -17.17 13.03 -7.93
CA SER A 40 -17.18 14.05 -8.96
C SER A 40 -15.84 14.78 -8.97
N LEU A 41 -15.26 14.97 -10.17
CA LEU A 41 -14.01 15.73 -10.36
C LEU A 41 -12.90 15.32 -9.38
N ASN A 42 -12.40 16.26 -8.57
CA ASN A 42 -11.25 16.08 -7.67
C ASN A 42 -11.63 15.60 -6.26
N GLU A 43 -12.89 15.27 -6.00
CA GLU A 43 -13.33 14.76 -4.69
C GLU A 43 -12.65 13.44 -4.33
N GLU A 44 -12.31 12.63 -5.33
CA GLU A 44 -11.60 11.36 -5.14
C GLU A 44 -10.26 11.58 -4.43
N VAL A 45 -9.47 12.56 -4.84
CA VAL A 45 -8.16 12.85 -4.23
C VAL A 45 -8.31 13.28 -2.77
N VAL A 46 -9.33 14.10 -2.47
CA VAL A 46 -9.64 14.51 -1.09
C VAL A 46 -10.06 13.31 -0.26
N ALA A 47 -10.89 12.42 -0.82
CA ALA A 47 -11.34 11.20 -0.14
C ALA A 47 -10.19 10.23 0.16
N VAL A 48 -9.28 10.03 -0.80
CA VAL A 48 -8.07 9.20 -0.63
C VAL A 48 -7.17 9.77 0.48
N ASN A 49 -6.93 11.08 0.46
CA ASN A 49 -6.14 11.74 1.50
C ASN A 49 -6.77 11.59 2.89
N LYS A 50 -8.09 11.78 2.99
CA LYS A 50 -8.83 11.60 4.25
C LYS A 50 -8.80 10.15 4.73
N TYR A 51 -8.89 9.19 3.80
CA TYR A 51 -8.77 7.77 4.12
C TYR A 51 -7.43 7.45 4.77
N PHE A 52 -6.31 7.84 4.16
CA PHE A 52 -4.99 7.58 4.73
C PHE A 52 -4.72 8.34 6.02
N ALA A 53 -5.20 9.59 6.13
CA ALA A 53 -5.09 10.38 7.36
C ALA A 53 -5.88 9.79 8.55
N SER A 54 -6.85 8.90 8.28
CA SER A 54 -7.62 8.23 9.34
C SER A 54 -6.85 7.11 10.04
N PHE A 55 -5.77 6.60 9.43
CA PHE A 55 -4.98 5.52 10.02
C PHE A 55 -3.86 6.05 10.91
N LYS A 56 -3.61 5.34 12.01
CA LYS A 56 -2.39 5.53 12.82
C LYS A 56 -1.19 4.97 12.06
N THR A 57 0.00 5.52 12.32
CA THR A 57 1.26 5.01 11.77
C THR A 57 1.45 3.51 12.01
N THR A 58 0.93 2.99 13.14
CA THR A 58 0.99 1.57 13.48
C THR A 58 0.30 0.67 12.46
N TYR A 59 -0.78 1.13 11.81
CA TYR A 59 -1.46 0.38 10.76
C TYR A 59 -0.51 0.02 9.60
N PHE A 60 0.29 1.00 9.17
CA PHE A 60 1.26 0.80 8.09
C PHE A 60 2.43 -0.05 8.56
N SER A 61 2.99 0.23 9.75
CA SER A 61 4.11 -0.57 10.26
C SER A 61 3.74 -2.04 10.46
N ASP A 62 2.54 -2.32 10.96
CA ASP A 62 2.06 -3.69 11.16
C ASP A 62 1.77 -4.37 9.82
N GLY A 63 1.30 -3.60 8.83
CA GLY A 63 1.19 -4.02 7.44
C GLY A 63 2.52 -4.46 6.83
N ILE A 64 3.58 -3.68 7.04
CA ILE A 64 4.94 -3.99 6.57
C ILE A 64 5.50 -5.22 7.29
N LYS A 65 5.31 -5.35 8.61
CA LYS A 65 5.76 -6.54 9.37
C LYS A 65 5.17 -7.85 8.86
N LYS A 66 3.97 -7.83 8.24
CA LYS A 66 3.39 -9.03 7.61
C LYS A 66 4.23 -9.56 6.45
N LEU A 67 5.15 -8.76 5.89
CA LEU A 67 6.11 -9.24 4.89
C LEU A 67 6.99 -10.35 5.44
N GLU A 68 7.41 -10.29 6.71
CA GLU A 68 8.28 -11.32 7.31
C GLU A 68 7.65 -12.71 7.21
N ILE A 69 6.34 -12.78 7.47
CA ILE A 69 5.57 -14.02 7.39
C ILE A 69 5.38 -14.44 5.92
N ARG A 70 5.04 -13.49 5.04
CA ARG A 70 4.77 -13.76 3.62
C ARG A 70 6.00 -14.19 2.85
N TRP A 71 7.18 -13.69 3.22
CA TRP A 71 8.45 -14.03 2.61
C TRP A 71 8.92 -15.46 2.94
N THR A 72 8.42 -16.02 4.05
CA THR A 72 8.81 -17.34 4.54
C THR A 72 7.84 -18.45 4.11
N ASN A 73 6.74 -18.07 3.42
CA ASN A 73 5.74 -19.01 2.90
C ASN A 73 6.08 -19.54 1.50
#